data_AF-A0A2V7BJ87-F1
#
_entry.id   AF-A0A2V7BJ87-F1
#
_cell.length_a   1.000
_cell.length_b   1.000
_cell.length_c   1.000
_cell.angle_alpha   90.00
_cell.angle_beta   90.00
_cell.angle_gamma   90.00
#
_symmetry.space_group_name_H-M   'P 1'
#
loop_
_entity.id
_entity.type
_entity.pdbx_description
1 polymer ?
#
loop_
_entity_poly.entity_id
_entity_poly.type
_entity_poly.pdbx_seq_one_letter_code
_entity_poly.pdbx_strand_id
1 'polypeptide(L)'
;MSDSLRRPPTIALVASLCMFAVGASTGGLLVSFQDALSEAARREVVKRPEVHGFAGAEVIDQARIAEIVEQSNNALRMLHVHGLGLGMLILLVSLATVNLPIPEHLKQPLCVFVSLGALYPPGWLALGWLIPTWGLARLRAPIEWMFFVPFGGAAILAIWGTLACYIVALLRGRRLEGP
;
A
#
# COMPACT_ATOMS: atom_id res chain seq x y z
N MET A 1 14.72 -32.73 16.20
CA MET A 1 14.46 -32.38 14.78
C MET A 1 14.69 -30.88 14.68
N SER A 2 15.49 -30.37 13.74
CA SER A 2 15.55 -28.91 13.59
C SER A 2 14.19 -28.47 13.06
N ASP A 3 13.43 -27.74 13.86
CA ASP A 3 12.17 -27.16 13.42
C ASP A 3 12.49 -26.09 12.40
N SER A 4 12.61 -26.52 11.15
CA SER A 4 12.88 -25.66 10.02
C SER A 4 11.66 -24.80 9.77
N LEU A 5 11.85 -23.48 9.78
CA LEU A 5 10.79 -22.51 9.49
C LEU A 5 10.13 -22.83 8.15
N ARG A 6 8.79 -22.88 8.16
CA ARG A 6 8.03 -23.06 6.92
C ARG A 6 8.13 -21.81 6.07
N ARG A 7 8.34 -22.00 4.77
CA ARG A 7 8.29 -20.89 3.80
C ARG A 7 6.86 -20.35 3.67
N PRO A 8 6.68 -19.03 3.49
CA PRO A 8 5.38 -18.47 3.15
C PRO A 8 4.85 -19.03 1.83
N PRO A 9 3.54 -18.98 1.58
CA PRO A 9 2.97 -19.42 0.31
C PRO A 9 3.51 -18.57 -0.86
N THR A 10 3.63 -19.19 -2.04
CA THR A 10 4.20 -18.52 -3.22
C THR A 10 3.51 -17.20 -3.56
N ILE A 11 2.19 -17.11 -3.39
CA ILE A 11 1.44 -15.86 -3.63
C ILE A 11 1.93 -14.72 -2.74
N ALA A 12 2.19 -14.97 -1.46
CA ALA A 12 2.67 -13.96 -0.52
C ALA A 12 4.11 -13.55 -0.83
N LEU A 13 4.96 -14.49 -1.22
CA LEU A 13 6.33 -14.21 -1.64
C LEU A 13 6.36 -13.34 -2.90
N VAL A 14 5.59 -13.69 -3.93
CA VAL A 14 5.51 -12.91 -5.17
C VAL A 14 4.97 -11.51 -4.89
N ALA A 15 3.85 -11.41 -4.14
CA ALA A 15 3.27 -10.13 -3.76
C ALA A 15 4.28 -9.25 -3.01
N SER A 16 4.97 -9.82 -2.02
CA SER A 16 6.00 -9.12 -1.25
C SER A 16 7.16 -8.63 -2.12
N LEU A 17 7.71 -9.49 -2.97
CA LEU A 17 8.83 -9.14 -3.87
C LEU A 17 8.42 -8.08 -4.89
N CYS A 18 7.22 -8.16 -5.46
CA CYS A 18 6.68 -7.12 -6.33
C CYS A 18 6.58 -5.77 -5.60
N MET A 19 6.09 -5.76 -4.37
CA MET A 19 5.97 -4.54 -3.58
C MET A 19 7.33 -3.95 -3.19
N PHE A 20 8.31 -4.80 -2.87
CA PHE A 20 9.68 -4.34 -2.66
C PHE A 20 10.29 -3.73 -3.92
N ALA A 21 10.12 -4.39 -5.07
CA ALA A 21 10.61 -3.88 -6.35
C ALA A 21 9.99 -2.52 -6.67
N VAL A 22 8.65 -2.41 -6.61
CA VAL A 22 7.92 -1.15 -6.85
C VAL A 22 8.35 -0.06 -5.87
N GLY A 23 8.39 -0.37 -4.57
CA GLY A 23 8.78 0.56 -3.53
C GLY A 23 10.21 1.08 -3.73
N ALA A 24 11.18 0.18 -3.90
CA ALA A 24 12.59 0.54 -4.11
C ALA A 24 12.80 1.33 -5.40
N SER A 25 12.21 0.89 -6.52
CA SER A 25 12.30 1.60 -7.80
C SER A 25 11.67 2.99 -7.73
N THR A 26 10.53 3.14 -7.06
CA THR A 26 9.89 4.46 -6.87
C THR A 26 10.77 5.37 -6.02
N GLY A 27 11.41 4.84 -4.97
CA GLY A 27 12.36 5.61 -4.16
C GLY A 27 13.55 6.10 -4.97
N GLY A 28 14.15 5.23 -5.79
CA GLY A 28 15.23 5.60 -6.71
C GLY A 28 14.78 6.66 -7.73
N LEU A 29 13.59 6.49 -8.31
CA LEU A 29 13.01 7.45 -9.25
C LEU A 29 12.83 8.83 -8.60
N LEU A 30 12.27 8.87 -7.39
CA LEU A 30 12.04 10.11 -6.65
C LEU A 30 13.35 10.84 -6.34
N VAL A 31 14.40 10.12 -5.93
CA VAL A 31 15.71 10.74 -5.65
C VAL A 31 16.34 11.30 -6.92
N SER A 32 16.25 10.58 -8.04
CA SER A 32 16.93 10.98 -9.28
C SER A 32 16.16 11.97 -10.14
N PHE A 33 14.83 12.02 -10.05
CA PHE A 33 13.99 12.77 -10.99
C PHE A 33 12.94 13.67 -10.32
N GLN A 34 13.12 14.05 -9.05
CA GLN A 34 12.11 14.84 -8.32
C GLN A 34 11.73 16.15 -9.04
N ASP A 35 12.73 16.87 -9.54
CA ASP A 35 12.51 18.16 -10.21
C ASP A 35 11.76 17.96 -11.53
N ALA A 36 12.18 16.98 -12.34
CA ALA A 36 11.53 16.64 -13.60
C ALA A 36 10.07 16.19 -13.41
N LEU A 37 9.78 15.42 -12.36
CA LEU A 37 8.42 15.00 -12.00
C LEU A 37 7.57 16.21 -11.59
N SER A 38 8.14 17.11 -10.78
CA SER A 38 7.46 18.33 -10.32
C SER A 38 7.14 19.26 -11.47
N GLU A 39 8.09 19.47 -12.39
CA GLU A 39 7.87 20.26 -13.60
C GLU A 39 6.83 19.62 -14.52
N ALA A 40 6.87 18.29 -14.70
CA ALA A 40 5.89 17.58 -15.52
C ALA A 40 4.48 17.73 -14.94
N ALA A 41 4.31 17.57 -13.62
CA ALA A 41 3.04 17.80 -12.96
C ALA A 41 2.58 19.26 -13.12
N ARG A 42 3.47 20.23 -12.89
CA ARG A 42 3.18 21.66 -13.05
C ARG A 42 2.68 21.99 -14.45
N ARG A 43 3.34 21.45 -15.49
CA ARG A 43 2.92 21.65 -16.89
C ARG A 43 1.49 21.19 -17.14
N GLU A 44 1.04 20.12 -16.51
CA GLU A 44 -0.33 19.63 -16.67
C GLU A 44 -1.35 20.40 -15.83
N VAL A 45 -0.96 20.85 -14.63
CA VAL A 45 -1.80 21.67 -13.75
C VAL A 45 -2.12 23.03 -14.36
N VAL A 46 -1.11 23.72 -14.90
CA VAL A 46 -1.29 25.08 -15.49
C VAL A 46 -2.19 25.05 -16.73
N LYS A 47 -2.22 23.94 -17.49
CA LYS A 47 -3.08 23.78 -18.66
C LYS A 47 -4.57 23.65 -18.33
N ARG A 48 -4.94 23.41 -17.06
CA ARG A 48 -6.30 23.01 -16.65
C ARG A 48 -6.78 23.77 -15.42
N PRO A 49 -6.87 25.11 -15.46
CA PRO A 49 -7.32 25.92 -14.33
C PRO A 49 -8.72 25.56 -13.83
N GLU A 50 -9.61 25.14 -14.73
CA GLU A 50 -10.99 24.75 -14.44
C GLU A 50 -11.12 23.49 -13.58
N VAL A 51 -10.19 22.54 -13.72
CA VAL A 51 -10.17 21.31 -12.92
C VAL A 51 -9.82 21.60 -11.46
N HIS A 52 -8.99 22.63 -11.25
CA HIS A 52 -8.41 22.95 -9.95
C HIS A 52 -9.07 24.16 -9.28
N GLY A 53 -10.01 24.82 -9.97
CA GLY A 53 -10.73 25.99 -9.46
C GLY A 53 -9.83 27.22 -9.32
N PHE A 54 -8.94 27.42 -10.29
CA PHE A 54 -8.02 28.55 -10.37
C PHE A 54 -8.69 29.80 -10.95
N ALA A 55 -8.15 30.98 -10.62
CA ALA A 55 -8.60 32.24 -11.18
C ALA A 55 -8.19 32.39 -12.66
N GLY A 56 -7.21 31.62 -13.13
CA GLY A 56 -6.75 31.55 -14.52
C GLY A 56 -5.54 32.43 -14.82
N ALA A 57 -5.03 33.15 -13.82
CA ALA A 57 -3.80 33.93 -13.91
C ALA A 57 -2.71 33.26 -13.07
N GLU A 58 -1.69 32.73 -13.73
CA GLU A 58 -0.66 31.89 -13.09
C GLU A 58 0.03 32.59 -11.91
N VAL A 59 0.27 33.91 -11.99
CA VAL A 59 0.87 34.71 -10.90
C VAL A 59 -0.02 34.74 -9.66
N ILE A 60 -1.34 34.74 -9.85
CA ILE A 60 -2.33 34.74 -8.77
C ILE A 60 -2.44 33.32 -8.17
N ASP A 61 -2.37 32.30 -9.03
CA ASP A 61 -2.61 30.90 -8.65
C ASP A 61 -1.32 30.15 -8.20
N GLN A 62 -0.15 30.79 -8.15
CA GLN A 62 1.15 30.14 -7.91
C GLN A 62 1.16 29.22 -6.68
N ALA A 63 0.65 29.70 -5.54
CA ALA A 63 0.64 28.94 -4.30
C ALA A 63 -0.20 27.66 -4.43
N ARG A 64 -1.34 27.75 -5.11
CA ARG A 64 -2.26 26.62 -5.28
C ARG A 64 -1.78 25.63 -6.33
N ILE A 65 -1.12 26.11 -7.39
CA ILE A 65 -0.41 25.27 -8.35
C ILE A 65 0.67 24.45 -7.63
N ALA A 66 1.49 25.10 -6.80
CA ALA A 66 2.54 24.42 -6.03
C ALA A 66 1.95 23.36 -5.08
N GLU A 67 0.84 23.67 -4.41
CA GLU A 67 0.15 22.72 -3.54
C GLU A 67 -0.30 21.46 -4.31
N ILE A 68 -0.92 21.62 -5.48
CA ILE A 68 -1.41 20.47 -6.27
C ILE A 68 -0.26 19.63 -6.82
N VAL A 69 0.82 20.28 -7.25
CA VAL A 69 2.06 19.58 -7.66
C VAL A 69 2.61 18.77 -6.49
N GLU A 70 2.65 19.35 -5.29
CA GLU A 70 3.12 18.64 -4.10
C GLU A 70 2.18 17.50 -3.69
N GLN A 71 0.86 17.64 -3.83
CA GLN A 71 -0.07 16.53 -3.60
C GLN A 71 0.21 15.34 -4.54
N SER A 72 0.51 15.63 -5.81
CA SER A 72 0.91 14.62 -6.80
C SER A 72 2.21 13.92 -6.42
N ASN A 73 3.24 14.69 -6.05
CA ASN A 73 4.53 14.16 -5.62
C ASN A 73 4.42 13.37 -4.32
N ASN A 74 3.61 13.84 -3.37
CA ASN A 74 3.38 13.15 -2.12
C ASN A 74 2.69 11.80 -2.35
N ALA A 75 1.80 11.69 -3.32
CA ALA A 75 1.24 10.39 -3.70
C ALA A 75 2.32 9.41 -4.19
N LEU A 76 3.31 9.87 -4.97
CA LEU A 76 4.46 9.03 -5.36
C LEU A 76 5.35 8.67 -4.16
N ARG A 77 5.56 9.59 -3.21
CA ARG A 77 6.25 9.27 -1.94
C ARG A 77 5.50 8.19 -1.15
N MET A 78 4.17 8.27 -1.12
CA MET A 78 3.33 7.26 -0.47
C MET A 78 3.41 5.91 -1.19
N LEU A 79 3.51 5.88 -2.52
CA LEU A 79 3.77 4.65 -3.29
C LEU A 79 5.09 4.01 -2.85
N HIS A 80 6.17 4.79 -2.71
CA HIS A 80 7.46 4.29 -2.23
C HIS A 80 7.35 3.68 -0.83
N VAL A 81 6.83 4.46 0.13
CA VAL A 81 6.77 4.06 1.55
C VAL A 81 5.84 2.85 1.74
N HIS A 82 4.64 2.87 1.14
CA HIS A 82 3.69 1.77 1.27
C HIS A 82 4.12 0.55 0.45
N GLY A 83 4.81 0.71 -0.68
CA GLY A 83 5.39 -0.41 -1.41
C GLY A 83 6.38 -1.19 -0.54
N LEU A 84 7.36 -0.52 0.05
CA LEU A 84 8.31 -1.18 0.95
C LEU A 84 7.63 -1.72 2.23
N GLY A 85 6.77 -0.91 2.85
CA GLY A 85 6.07 -1.28 4.09
C GLY A 85 5.16 -2.50 3.91
N LEU A 86 4.35 -2.54 2.85
CA LEU A 86 3.48 -3.68 2.57
C LEU A 86 4.26 -4.89 2.10
N GLY A 87 5.35 -4.72 1.34
CA GLY A 87 6.25 -5.82 0.99
C GLY A 87 6.75 -6.55 2.24
N MET A 88 7.21 -5.79 3.24
CA MET A 88 7.66 -6.33 4.53
C MET A 88 6.50 -6.96 5.31
N LEU A 89 5.38 -6.26 5.42
CA LEU A 89 4.21 -6.71 6.18
C LEU A 89 3.66 -8.03 5.64
N ILE A 90 3.48 -8.15 4.32
CA ILE A 90 2.99 -9.38 3.67
C ILE A 90 3.91 -10.56 4.00
N LEU A 91 5.22 -10.35 3.91
CA LEU A 91 6.21 -11.39 4.18
C LEU A 91 6.17 -11.84 5.64
N LEU A 92 6.26 -10.90 6.57
CA LEU A 92 6.33 -11.18 8.01
C LEU A 92 5.05 -11.81 8.53
N VAL A 93 3.89 -11.26 8.15
CA VAL A 93 2.58 -11.80 8.57
C VAL A 93 2.40 -13.19 8.00
N SER A 94 2.67 -13.41 6.71
CA SER A 94 2.51 -14.74 6.10
C SER A 94 3.47 -15.77 6.71
N LEU A 95 4.71 -15.37 7.00
CA LEU A 95 5.69 -16.22 7.70
C LEU A 95 5.20 -16.58 9.10
N ALA A 96 4.67 -15.62 9.87
CA ALA A 96 4.09 -15.89 11.17
C ALA A 96 2.90 -16.85 11.06
N THR A 97 1.93 -16.54 10.18
CA THR A 97 0.71 -17.33 9.98
C THR A 97 1.01 -18.79 9.64
N VAL A 98 1.93 -19.09 8.72
CA VAL A 98 2.21 -20.49 8.33
C VAL A 98 2.88 -21.30 9.42
N ASN A 99 3.60 -20.64 10.34
CA ASN A 99 4.30 -21.26 11.46
C ASN A 99 3.43 -21.33 12.75
N LEU A 100 2.21 -20.77 12.74
CA LEU A 100 1.29 -20.93 13.87
C LEU A 100 0.76 -22.37 14.01
N PRO A 101 0.49 -22.84 15.25
CA PRO A 101 -0.11 -24.15 15.51
C PRO A 101 -1.64 -24.12 15.28
N ILE A 102 -2.05 -23.72 14.07
CA ILE A 102 -3.46 -23.62 13.67
C ILE A 102 -3.75 -24.48 12.43
N PRO A 103 -5.02 -24.87 12.19
CA PRO A 103 -5.39 -25.66 11.02
C PRO A 103 -4.99 -25.01 9.69
N GLU A 104 -4.55 -25.82 8.72
CA GLU A 104 -4.07 -25.34 7.42
C GLU A 104 -5.15 -24.58 6.63
N HIS A 105 -6.41 -24.96 6.79
CA HIS A 105 -7.55 -24.28 6.15
C HIS A 105 -7.76 -22.83 6.64
N LEU A 106 -7.20 -22.45 7.79
CA LEU A 106 -7.21 -21.06 8.26
C LEU A 106 -5.99 -20.28 7.76
N LYS A 107 -4.84 -20.95 7.61
CA LYS A 107 -3.58 -20.32 7.18
C LYS A 107 -3.67 -19.76 5.76
N GLN A 108 -4.22 -20.55 4.85
CA GLN A 108 -4.26 -20.19 3.43
C GLN A 108 -5.13 -18.94 3.16
N PRO A 109 -6.38 -18.82 3.65
CA PRO A 109 -7.15 -17.58 3.52
C PRO A 109 -6.46 -16.36 4.13
N LEU A 110 -5.87 -16.48 5.31
CA LEU A 110 -5.14 -15.37 5.95
C LEU A 110 -3.96 -14.91 5.10
N CYS A 111 -3.18 -15.84 4.54
CA CYS A 111 -2.09 -15.52 3.63
C CYS A 111 -2.59 -14.87 2.33
N VAL A 112 -3.73 -15.30 1.79
CA VAL A 112 -4.35 -14.67 0.62
C VAL A 112 -4.80 -13.24 0.94
N PHE A 113 -5.52 -13.05 2.04
CA PHE A 113 -6.03 -11.73 2.44
C PHE A 113 -4.91 -10.73 2.69
N VAL A 114 -3.82 -11.13 3.35
CA VAL A 114 -2.67 -10.22 3.51
C VAL A 114 -1.99 -9.93 2.18
N SER A 115 -1.87 -10.93 1.30
CA SER A 115 -1.27 -10.75 -0.04
C SER A 115 -2.08 -9.79 -0.92
N LEU A 116 -3.41 -9.74 -0.77
CA LEU A 116 -4.26 -8.76 -1.46
C LEU A 116 -3.87 -7.32 -1.12
N GLY A 117 -3.22 -7.08 0.03
CA GLY A 117 -2.64 -5.78 0.38
C GLY A 117 -1.68 -5.23 -0.67
N ALA A 118 -1.06 -6.07 -1.52
CA ALA A 118 -0.21 -5.62 -2.63
C ALA A 118 -0.97 -4.82 -3.71
N LEU A 119 -2.31 -4.87 -3.72
CA LEU A 119 -3.16 -4.07 -4.60
C LEU A 119 -3.49 -2.68 -4.02
N TYR A 120 -3.05 -2.39 -2.79
CA TYR A 120 -3.21 -1.06 -2.18
C TYR A 120 -2.29 0.01 -2.81
N PRO A 121 -0.97 -0.21 -3.00
CA PRO A 121 -0.06 0.80 -3.53
C PRO A 121 -0.38 1.34 -4.93
N PRO A 122 -0.93 0.56 -5.88
CA PRO A 122 -1.40 1.09 -7.17
C PRO A 122 -2.33 2.31 -7.07
N GLY A 123 -3.11 2.45 -5.99
CA GLY A 123 -3.92 3.65 -5.77
C GLY A 123 -3.09 4.93 -5.61
N TRP A 124 -1.91 4.84 -4.99
CA TRP A 124 -0.98 5.95 -4.87
C TRP A 124 -0.33 6.32 -6.20
N LEU A 125 0.00 5.33 -7.03
CA LEU A 125 0.48 5.56 -8.39
C LEU A 125 -0.58 6.30 -9.22
N ALA A 126 -1.84 5.84 -9.14
CA ALA A 126 -2.95 6.45 -9.85
C ALA A 126 -3.16 7.91 -9.40
N LEU A 127 -3.11 8.20 -8.10
CA LEU A 127 -3.17 9.58 -7.59
C LEU A 127 -1.99 10.42 -8.07
N GLY A 128 -0.76 9.91 -7.96
CA GLY A 128 0.45 10.62 -8.38
C GLY A 128 0.48 10.93 -9.88
N TRP A 129 -0.25 10.17 -10.70
CA TRP A 129 -0.37 10.39 -12.13
C TRP A 129 -1.57 11.26 -12.53
N LEU A 130 -2.72 11.08 -11.86
CA LEU A 130 -3.99 11.67 -12.29
C LEU A 130 -4.31 12.99 -11.57
N ILE A 131 -3.77 13.26 -10.38
CA ILE A 131 -4.01 14.53 -9.66
C ILE A 131 -3.76 15.75 -10.56
N PRO A 132 -2.65 15.86 -11.33
CA PRO A 132 -2.40 17.03 -12.17
C PRO A 132 -3.48 17.29 -13.23
N THR A 133 -4.16 16.23 -13.69
CA THR A 133 -5.10 16.32 -14.82
C THR A 133 -6.56 16.33 -14.39
N TRP A 134 -6.92 15.60 -13.33
CA TRP A 134 -8.32 15.38 -12.91
C TRP A 134 -8.65 16.00 -11.55
N GLY A 135 -7.64 16.46 -10.81
CA GLY A 135 -7.79 17.05 -9.49
C GLY A 135 -8.07 16.01 -8.40
N LEU A 136 -7.62 16.29 -7.17
CA LEU A 136 -7.76 15.37 -6.05
C LEU A 136 -9.23 15.12 -5.66
N ALA A 137 -10.08 16.15 -5.74
CA ALA A 137 -11.49 16.06 -5.32
C ALA A 137 -12.26 14.99 -6.10
N ARG A 138 -11.99 14.88 -7.41
CA ARG A 138 -12.63 13.87 -8.28
C ARG A 138 -12.08 12.47 -8.05
N LEU A 139 -10.80 12.35 -7.71
CA LEU A 139 -10.10 11.07 -7.62
C LEU A 139 -10.23 10.39 -6.26
N ARG A 140 -10.43 11.16 -5.18
CA ARG A 140 -10.39 10.65 -3.80
C ARG A 140 -11.31 9.44 -3.61
N ALA A 141 -12.62 9.61 -3.83
CA ALA A 141 -13.58 8.56 -3.57
C ALA A 141 -13.40 7.33 -4.47
N PRO A 142 -13.21 7.46 -5.80
CA PRO A 142 -12.93 6.31 -6.66
C PRO A 142 -11.68 5.52 -6.24
N ILE A 143 -10.57 6.20 -5.96
CA ILE A 143 -9.32 5.52 -5.56
C ILE A 143 -9.46 4.86 -4.19
N GLU A 144 -10.13 5.53 -3.26
CA GLU A 144 -10.37 5.00 -1.93
C GLU A 144 -11.15 3.69 -1.96
N TRP A 145 -12.27 3.66 -2.70
CA TRP A 145 -13.11 2.46 -2.79
C TRP A 145 -12.58 1.39 -3.72
N MET A 146 -11.81 1.76 -4.73
CA MET A 146 -11.24 0.79 -5.69
C MET A 146 -9.96 0.13 -5.17
N PHE A 147 -9.13 0.87 -4.41
CA PHE A 147 -7.83 0.38 -3.96
C PHE A 147 -7.69 0.37 -2.43
N PHE A 148 -7.92 1.50 -1.77
CA PHE A 148 -7.46 1.64 -0.38
C PHE A 148 -8.29 0.84 0.61
N VAL A 149 -9.61 1.01 0.61
CA VAL A 149 -10.52 0.34 1.54
C VAL A 149 -10.53 -1.18 1.35
N PRO A 150 -10.73 -1.75 0.15
CA PRO A 150 -10.83 -3.20 0.01
C PRO A 150 -9.52 -3.92 0.34
N PHE A 151 -8.38 -3.42 -0.18
CA PHE A 151 -7.11 -4.11 -0.05
C PHE A 151 -6.38 -3.79 1.26
N GLY A 152 -6.48 -2.55 1.75
CA GLY A 152 -6.04 -2.19 3.09
C GLY A 152 -6.87 -2.91 4.15
N GLY A 153 -8.19 -2.96 3.97
CA GLY A 153 -9.11 -3.70 4.83
C GLY A 153 -8.80 -5.20 4.86
N ALA A 154 -8.57 -5.84 3.71
CA ALA A 154 -8.20 -7.26 3.63
C ALA A 154 -6.91 -7.55 4.42
N ALA A 155 -5.88 -6.71 4.27
CA ALA A 155 -4.63 -6.86 5.01
C ALA A 155 -4.82 -6.71 6.53
N ILE A 156 -5.59 -5.69 6.96
CA ILE A 156 -5.94 -5.47 8.36
C ILE A 156 -6.69 -6.68 8.95
N LEU A 157 -7.68 -7.20 8.22
CA LEU A 157 -8.44 -8.38 8.63
C LEU A 157 -7.54 -9.62 8.76
N ALA A 158 -6.58 -9.81 7.85
CA ALA A 158 -5.63 -10.92 7.95
C ALA A 158 -4.71 -10.81 9.18
N ILE A 159 -4.24 -9.60 9.51
CA ILE A 159 -3.41 -9.36 10.69
C ILE A 159 -4.21 -9.66 11.96
N TRP A 160 -5.40 -9.09 12.10
CA TRP A 160 -6.27 -9.35 13.24
C TRP A 160 -6.69 -10.81 13.34
N GLY A 161 -7.00 -11.44 12.21
CA GLY A 161 -7.35 -12.86 12.13
C GLY A 161 -6.18 -13.76 12.56
N THR A 162 -4.96 -13.45 12.14
CA THR A 162 -3.74 -14.15 12.56
C THR A 162 -3.51 -14.01 14.06
N LEU A 163 -3.66 -12.80 14.60
CA LEU A 163 -3.55 -12.54 16.04
C LEU A 163 -4.61 -13.31 16.84
N ALA A 164 -5.88 -13.25 16.42
CA ALA A 164 -6.96 -13.97 17.08
C ALA A 164 -6.74 -15.48 17.07
N CYS A 165 -6.32 -16.04 15.92
CA CYS A 165 -5.97 -17.44 15.79
C CYS A 165 -4.84 -17.85 16.74
N TYR A 166 -3.80 -17.03 16.87
CA TYR A 166 -2.71 -17.27 17.82
C TYR A 166 -3.18 -17.26 19.27
N ILE A 167 -3.98 -16.26 19.67
CA ILE A 167 -4.54 -16.18 21.03
C ILE A 167 -5.41 -17.40 21.33
N VAL A 168 -6.28 -17.82 20.41
CA VAL A 168 -7.12 -19.01 20.58
C VAL A 168 -6.27 -20.27 20.71
N ALA A 169 -5.22 -20.41 19.90
CA ALA A 169 -4.29 -21.53 19.99
C ALA A 169 -3.58 -21.57 21.35
N LEU A 170 -3.12 -20.42 21.86
CA LEU A 170 -2.54 -20.31 23.21
C LEU A 170 -3.53 -20.70 24.31
N LEU A 171 -4.77 -20.22 24.25
CA LEU A 171 -5.79 -20.54 25.24
C LEU A 171 -6.22 -22.01 25.22
N ARG A 172 -6.15 -22.67 24.05
CA ARG A 172 -6.39 -24.12 23.92
C ARG A 172 -5.18 -24.94 24.35
N GLY A 173 -3.96 -24.49 24.04
CA GLY A 173 -2.71 -25.13 24.47
C GLY A 173 -2.48 -25.06 25.99
N ARG A 174 -2.84 -23.93 26.63
CA ARG A 174 -2.86 -23.80 28.10
C ARG A 174 -3.85 -24.73 28.81
N ARG A 175 -4.78 -25.38 28.10
CA ARG A 175 -5.62 -26.45 28.68
C ARG A 175 -4.92 -27.81 28.75
N LEU A 176 -3.79 -27.98 28.08
CA LEU A 176 -2.99 -29.23 28.12
C LEU A 176 -1.80 -29.14 29.09
N GLU A 177 -1.48 -27.95 29.58
CA GLU A 177 -0.41 -27.68 30.57
C GLU A 177 -0.95 -27.17 31.92
N GLY A 178 -2.24 -27.38 32.20
CA GLY A 178 -2.83 -27.17 33.53
C GLY A 178 -2.93 -28.50 34.29
N PRO A 179 -2.73 -28.50 35.62
CA PRO A 179 -2.56 -29.70 36.45
C PRO A 179 -3.75 -30.67 36.42
#